data_AF-A0A3B9A9M2-F1
#
_entry.id   AF-A0A3B9A9M2-F1
#
_cell.length_a   1.000
_cell.length_b   1.000
_cell.length_c   1.000
_cell.angle_alpha   90.00
_cell.angle_beta   90.00
_cell.angle_gamma   90.00
#
_symmetry.space_group_name_H-M   'P 1'
#
loop_
_entity.id
_entity.type
_entity.pdbx_description
1 polymer ?
#
loop_
_entity_poly.entity_id
_entity_poly.type
_entity_poly.pdbx_seq_one_letter_code
_entity_poly.pdbx_strand_id
1 'polypeptide(L)'
;IEPGLRSLAYSFFVPIFFVNIGLSVDTHLLNLNALWLMLIISTYAILGKVIGCGLGAKIGGFNWLESLQLGIGMISRGEVGLIVASIGLAEGYINETVFSAIIGMVLITTLVTPPLLRASFRKAATPAITPAQE
;
A
#
# COMPACT_ATOMS: atom_id res chain seq x y z
N ILE A 1 -11.24 -22.10 -1.99
CA ILE A 1 -10.16 -21.53 -2.82
C ILE A 1 -8.93 -22.38 -2.60
N GLU A 2 -8.83 -23.39 -3.45
CA GLU A 2 -7.91 -24.53 -3.40
C GLU A 2 -6.43 -24.11 -3.41
N PRO A 3 -5.56 -24.90 -2.77
CA PRO A 3 -4.10 -24.69 -2.77
C PRO A 3 -3.49 -24.48 -4.17
N GLY A 4 -4.12 -25.04 -5.22
CA GLY A 4 -3.73 -24.81 -6.61
C GLY A 4 -3.84 -23.35 -7.07
N LEU A 5 -4.93 -22.65 -6.70
CA LEU A 5 -5.10 -21.23 -7.05
C LEU A 5 -4.03 -20.39 -6.33
N ARG A 6 -3.79 -20.67 -5.06
CA ARG A 6 -2.75 -19.98 -4.27
C ARG A 6 -1.38 -20.11 -4.92
N SER A 7 -1.01 -21.32 -5.36
CA SER A 7 0.28 -21.54 -6.02
C SER A 7 0.39 -20.74 -7.31
N LEU A 8 -0.63 -20.77 -8.18
CA LEU A 8 -0.62 -20.01 -9.43
C LEU A 8 -0.54 -18.50 -9.18
N ALA A 9 -1.34 -17.98 -8.23
CA ALA A 9 -1.35 -16.57 -7.89
C ALA A 9 0.03 -16.07 -7.43
N TYR A 10 0.64 -16.74 -6.45
CA TYR A 10 1.92 -16.28 -5.89
C TYR A 10 3.13 -16.62 -6.75
N SER A 11 3.09 -17.68 -7.55
CA SER A 11 4.22 -18.07 -8.41
C SER A 11 4.26 -17.33 -9.75
N PHE A 12 3.11 -16.94 -10.31
CA PHE A 12 3.05 -16.31 -11.63
C PHE A 12 2.44 -14.91 -11.59
N PHE A 13 1.18 -14.79 -11.16
CA PHE A 13 0.44 -13.53 -11.34
C PHE A 13 0.97 -12.37 -10.50
N VAL A 14 1.28 -12.62 -9.22
CA VAL A 14 1.79 -11.59 -8.31
C VAL A 14 3.15 -11.04 -8.80
N PRO A 15 4.17 -11.87 -9.10
CA PRO A 15 5.43 -11.37 -9.65
C PRO A 15 5.25 -10.61 -10.98
N ILE A 16 4.45 -11.13 -11.92
CA ILE A 16 4.23 -10.48 -13.23
C ILE A 16 3.59 -9.10 -13.06
N PHE A 17 2.57 -8.99 -12.18
CA PHE A 17 1.93 -7.71 -11.89
C PHE A 17 2.92 -6.68 -11.35
N PHE A 18 3.74 -7.05 -10.36
CA PHE A 18 4.73 -6.14 -9.80
C PHE A 18 5.85 -5.77 -10.78
N VAL A 19 6.30 -6.71 -11.63
CA VAL A 19 7.27 -6.43 -12.69
C VAL A 19 6.68 -5.46 -13.72
N ASN A 20 5.43 -5.65 -14.14
CA ASN A 20 4.78 -4.79 -15.12
C ASN A 20 4.63 -3.34 -14.60
N ILE A 21 4.23 -3.18 -13.33
CA ILE A 21 4.17 -1.85 -12.70
C ILE A 21 5.57 -1.24 -12.61
N GLY A 22 6.57 -2.03 -12.22
CA GLY A 22 7.96 -1.57 -12.14
C GLY A 22 8.52 -1.11 -13.48
N LEU A 23 8.27 -1.86 -14.56
CA LEU A 23 8.70 -1.52 -15.92
C LEU A 23 7.98 -0.29 -16.48
N SER A 24 6.81 0.04 -15.95
CA SER A 24 6.06 1.24 -16.34
C SER A 24 6.66 2.53 -15.75
N VAL A 25 7.59 2.43 -14.79
CA VAL A 25 8.31 3.58 -14.24
C VAL A 25 9.41 3.99 -15.21
N ASP A 26 9.27 5.16 -15.82
CA ASP A 26 10.34 5.73 -16.62
C ASP A 26 11.40 6.37 -15.72
N THR A 27 12.51 5.67 -15.53
CA THR A 27 13.65 6.15 -14.73
C THR A 27 14.35 7.37 -15.35
N HIS A 28 14.19 7.61 -16.65
CA HIS A 28 14.77 8.76 -17.33
C HIS A 28 14.04 10.06 -16.98
N LEU A 29 12.75 9.96 -16.65
CA LEU A 29 11.90 11.08 -16.22
C LEU A 29 11.98 11.35 -14.70
N LEU A 30 12.65 10.48 -13.93
CA LEU A 30 12.89 10.63 -12.50
C LEU A 30 13.98 11.67 -12.19
N ASN A 31 13.72 12.93 -12.54
CA ASN A 31 14.51 14.05 -12.05
C ASN A 31 14.33 14.23 -10.53
N LEU A 32 15.24 14.96 -9.88
CA LEU A 32 15.16 15.27 -8.43
C LEU A 32 13.78 15.82 -8.03
N ASN A 33 13.16 16.64 -8.89
CA ASN A 33 11.82 17.20 -8.67
C ASN A 33 10.73 16.11 -8.67
N ALA A 34 10.82 15.14 -9.57
CA ALA A 34 9.87 14.02 -9.65
C ALA A 34 10.00 13.12 -8.41
N LEU A 35 11.24 12.91 -7.96
CA LEU A 35 11.54 12.11 -6.77
C LEU A 35 11.01 12.77 -5.49
N TRP A 36 11.17 14.10 -5.39
CA TRP A 36 10.60 14.88 -4.31
C TRP A 36 9.07 14.85 -4.31
N LEU A 37 8.45 15.03 -5.48
CA LEU A 37 7.00 14.93 -5.64
C LEU A 37 6.51 13.55 -5.20
N MET A 38 7.15 12.48 -5.67
CA MET A 38 6.84 11.09 -5.30
C MET A 38 6.88 10.87 -3.78
N LEU A 39 7.90 11.39 -3.08
CA LEU A 39 8.01 11.26 -1.63
C LEU A 39 6.90 12.02 -0.89
N ILE A 40 6.58 13.24 -1.33
CA ILE A 40 5.49 14.03 -0.74
C ILE A 40 4.16 13.31 -0.90
N ILE A 41 3.80 12.91 -2.13
CA ILE A 41 2.52 12.26 -2.39
C ILE A 41 2.43 10.90 -1.67
N SER A 42 3.54 10.17 -1.55
CA SER A 42 3.59 8.89 -0.81
C SER A 42 3.34 9.12 0.68
N THR A 43 4.03 10.11 1.26
CA THR A 43 3.86 10.45 2.68
C THR A 43 2.43 10.89 2.96
N TYR A 44 1.87 11.77 2.11
CA TYR A 44 0.49 12.21 2.24
C TYR A 44 -0.52 11.07 2.07
N ALA A 45 -0.29 10.17 1.10
CA ALA A 45 -1.13 9.00 0.89
C ALA A 45 -1.14 8.06 2.11
N ILE A 46 0.03 7.81 2.72
CA ILE A 46 0.17 6.99 3.92
C ILE A 46 -0.54 7.66 5.10
N LEU A 47 -0.22 8.92 5.38
CA LEU A 47 -0.80 9.65 6.52
C LEU A 47 -2.31 9.81 6.37
N GLY A 48 -2.78 10.19 5.18
CA GLY A 48 -4.20 10.34 4.91
C GLY A 48 -4.99 9.05 5.13
N LYS A 49 -4.42 7.89 4.76
CA LYS A 49 -5.04 6.58 5.00
C LYS A 49 -4.98 6.16 6.46
N VAL A 50 -3.82 6.28 7.11
CA VAL A 50 -3.66 5.91 8.51
C VAL A 50 -4.54 6.77 9.42
N ILE A 51 -4.55 8.08 9.20
CA ILE A 51 -5.36 9.02 10.00
C ILE A 51 -6.83 8.90 9.62
N GLY A 52 -7.18 8.95 8.33
CA GLY A 52 -8.57 8.91 7.89
C GLY A 52 -9.28 7.62 8.25
N CYS A 53 -8.71 6.46 7.87
CA CYS A 53 -9.30 5.17 8.19
C CYS A 53 -9.13 4.81 9.68
N GLY A 54 -8.03 5.22 10.32
CA GLY A 54 -7.82 4.99 11.75
C GLY A 54 -8.78 5.79 12.63
N LEU A 55 -9.03 7.06 12.32
CA LEU A 55 -10.07 7.84 13.01
C LEU A 55 -11.46 7.31 12.72
N GLY A 56 -11.75 6.91 11.47
CA GLY A 56 -13.02 6.26 11.13
C GLY A 56 -13.26 4.98 11.94
N ALA A 57 -12.24 4.12 12.07
CA ALA A 57 -12.30 2.93 12.91
C ALA A 57 -12.50 3.27 14.39
N LYS A 58 -11.84 4.33 14.86
CA LYS A 58 -11.95 4.76 16.25
C LYS A 58 -13.37 5.22 16.59
N ILE A 59 -14.00 5.97 15.70
CA ILE A 59 -15.41 6.39 15.82
C ILE A 59 -16.33 5.16 15.73
N GLY A 60 -15.97 4.16 14.93
CA GLY A 60 -16.66 2.88 14.84
C GLY A 60 -16.47 1.93 16.04
N GLY A 61 -15.79 2.36 17.11
CA GLY A 61 -15.65 1.60 18.35
C GLY A 61 -14.42 0.68 18.44
N PHE A 62 -13.51 0.72 17.47
CA PHE A 62 -12.28 -0.08 17.50
C PHE A 62 -11.26 0.46 18.52
N ASN A 63 -10.42 -0.42 19.05
CA ASN A 63 -9.30 -0.02 19.90
C ASN A 63 -8.22 0.71 19.08
N TRP A 64 -7.33 1.43 19.75
CA TRP A 64 -6.26 2.20 19.08
C TRP A 64 -5.35 1.33 18.21
N LEU A 65 -5.05 0.11 18.68
CA LEU A 65 -4.22 -0.83 17.92
C LEU A 65 -4.95 -1.34 16.68
N GLU A 66 -6.22 -1.73 16.81
CA GLU A 66 -7.04 -2.22 15.69
C GLU A 66 -7.30 -1.11 14.66
N SER A 67 -7.53 0.11 15.14
CA SER A 67 -7.68 1.31 14.29
C SER A 67 -6.41 1.59 13.48
N LEU A 68 -5.24 1.46 14.11
CA LEU A 68 -3.95 1.61 13.42
C LEU A 68 -3.72 0.47 12.41
N GLN A 69 -4.03 -0.77 12.78
CA GLN A 69 -3.92 -1.94 11.88
C GLN A 69 -4.81 -1.79 10.65
N LEU A 70 -6.05 -1.31 10.84
CA LEU A 70 -6.94 -1.00 9.72
C LEU A 70 -6.37 0.12 8.84
N GLY A 71 -5.92 1.22 9.45
CA GLY A 71 -5.32 2.34 8.73
C GLY A 71 -4.11 1.92 7.89
N ILE A 72 -3.23 1.09 8.46
CA ILE A 72 -2.08 0.51 7.76
C ILE A 72 -2.51 -0.42 6.64
N GLY A 73 -3.49 -1.29 6.88
CA GLY A 73 -4.02 -2.22 5.87
C GLY A 73 -4.62 -1.51 4.65
N MET A 74 -5.07 -0.27 4.81
CA MET A 74 -5.66 0.54 3.74
C MET A 74 -4.65 1.42 2.98
N ILE A 75 -3.35 1.33 3.29
CA ILE A 75 -2.28 2.09 2.60
C ILE A 75 -2.09 1.59 1.17
N SER A 76 -2.09 0.27 0.95
CA SER A 76 -1.77 -0.32 -0.35
C SER A 76 -2.77 0.16 -1.41
N ARG A 77 -2.27 0.92 -2.38
CA ARG A 77 -3.00 1.25 -3.61
C ARG A 77 -2.49 0.37 -4.72
N GLY A 78 -3.37 -0.11 -5.58
CA GLY A 78 -3.01 -0.96 -6.71
C GLY A 78 -3.61 -0.45 -8.00
N GLU A 79 -4.53 -1.24 -8.54
CA GLU A 79 -5.08 -1.08 -9.89
C GLU A 79 -5.81 0.25 -10.11
N VAL A 80 -6.73 0.63 -9.23
CA VAL A 80 -7.62 1.78 -9.47
C VAL A 80 -6.83 3.09 -9.54
N GLY A 81 -5.78 3.22 -8.72
CA GLY A 81 -4.91 4.41 -8.75
C GLY A 81 -4.14 4.54 -10.06
N LEU A 82 -3.65 3.42 -10.59
CA LEU A 82 -2.92 3.38 -11.86
C LEU A 82 -3.86 3.62 -13.05
N ILE A 83 -5.07 3.07 -13.03
CA ILE A 83 -6.09 3.29 -14.07
C ILE A 83 -6.44 4.77 -14.16
N VAL A 84 -6.72 5.42 -13.02
CA VAL A 84 -7.04 6.86 -12.99
C VAL A 84 -5.86 7.70 -13.47
N ALA A 85 -4.63 7.34 -13.10
CA ALA A 85 -3.44 8.03 -13.58
C ALA A 85 -3.26 7.86 -15.10
N SER A 86 -3.49 6.66 -15.63
CA SER A 86 -3.40 6.38 -17.07
C SER A 86 -4.44 7.17 -17.86
N ILE A 87 -5.69 7.24 -17.38
CA ILE A 87 -6.74 8.06 -17.99
C ILE A 87 -6.35 9.54 -17.91
N GLY A 88 -5.86 10.00 -16.76
CA GLY A 88 -5.42 11.39 -16.59
C GLY A 88 -4.28 11.79 -17.53
N LEU A 89 -3.35 10.87 -17.83
CA LEU A 89 -2.27 11.10 -18.79
C LEU A 89 -2.83 11.14 -20.23
N ALA A 90 -3.73 10.22 -20.58
CA ALA A 90 -4.34 10.14 -21.91
C ALA A 90 -5.19 11.39 -22.24
N GLU A 91 -5.91 11.93 -21.26
CA GLU A 91 -6.70 13.17 -21.39
C GLU A 91 -5.85 14.45 -21.27
N GLY A 92 -4.54 14.32 -20.99
CA GLY A 92 -3.63 15.46 -20.83
C GLY A 92 -3.80 16.25 -19.53
N TYR A 93 -4.51 15.71 -18.53
CA TYR A 93 -4.65 16.32 -17.20
C TYR A 93 -3.38 16.24 -16.36
N ILE A 94 -2.56 15.21 -16.58
CA ILE A 94 -1.26 15.05 -15.94
C ILE A 94 -0.18 14.80 -16.99
N ASN A 95 1.06 15.17 -16.67
CA ASN A 95 2.22 14.89 -17.52
C ASN A 95 2.92 13.58 -17.11
N GLU A 96 3.86 13.12 -17.94
CA GLU A 96 4.60 11.87 -17.71
C GLU A 96 5.39 11.86 -16.39
N THR A 97 5.85 13.03 -15.94
CA THR A 97 6.53 13.20 -14.64
C THR A 97 5.62 12.87 -13.47
N VAL A 98 4.38 13.40 -13.48
CA VAL A 98 3.37 13.13 -12.46
C VAL A 98 2.91 11.68 -12.54
N PHE A 99 2.73 11.14 -13.75
CA PHE A 99 2.39 9.74 -13.96
C PHE A 99 3.46 8.80 -13.34
N SER A 100 4.73 9.05 -13.64
CA SER A 100 5.86 8.29 -13.07
C SER A 100 5.91 8.41 -11.53
N ALA A 101 5.66 9.60 -10.99
CA ALA A 101 5.58 9.80 -9.54
C ALA A 101 4.43 9.00 -8.90
N ILE A 102 3.25 8.94 -9.55
CA ILE A 102 2.10 8.15 -9.07
C ILE A 102 2.44 6.66 -9.07
N ILE A 103 3.08 6.14 -10.13
CA ILE A 103 3.52 4.73 -10.16
C ILE A 103 4.50 4.47 -9.02
N GLY A 104 5.48 5.36 -8.82
CA GLY A 104 6.42 5.26 -7.70
C GLY A 104 5.74 5.25 -6.34
N MET A 105 4.73 6.09 -6.14
CA MET A 105 3.91 6.09 -4.91
C MET A 105 3.14 4.79 -4.72
N VAL A 106 2.55 4.23 -5.77
CA VAL A 106 1.86 2.93 -5.74
C VAL A 106 2.83 1.82 -5.34
N LEU A 107 4.04 1.80 -5.89
CA LEU A 107 5.08 0.84 -5.53
C LEU A 107 5.50 0.99 -4.07
N ILE A 108 5.83 2.21 -3.63
CA ILE A 108 6.26 2.48 -2.25
C ILE A 108 5.17 2.06 -1.26
N THR A 109 3.94 2.51 -1.46
CA THR A 109 2.82 2.20 -0.55
C THR A 109 2.54 0.70 -0.49
N THR A 110 2.63 0.00 -1.63
CA THR A 110 2.40 -1.45 -1.68
C THR A 110 3.52 -2.25 -1.01
N LEU A 111 4.78 -1.86 -1.20
CA LEU A 111 5.93 -2.53 -0.57
C LEU A 111 6.03 -2.23 0.94
N VAL A 112 5.65 -1.03 1.36
CA VAL A 112 5.68 -0.62 2.77
C VAL A 112 4.54 -1.25 3.58
N THR A 113 3.39 -1.54 2.98
CA THR A 113 2.22 -2.05 3.71
C THR A 113 2.49 -3.37 4.46
N PRO A 114 3.00 -4.46 3.85
CA PRO A 114 3.25 -5.73 4.54
C PRO A 114 4.20 -5.63 5.75
N PRO A 115 5.37 -4.97 5.68
CA PRO A 115 6.26 -4.85 6.84
C PRO A 115 5.65 -3.99 7.95
N LEU A 116 4.96 -2.89 7.61
CA LEU A 116 4.28 -2.05 8.59
C LEU A 116 3.16 -2.80 9.32
N LEU A 117 2.38 -3.58 8.56
CA LEU A 117 1.30 -4.40 9.09
C LEU A 117 1.86 -5.50 10.01
N ARG A 118 2.90 -6.21 9.57
CA ARG A 118 3.60 -7.23 10.38
C ARG A 118 4.16 -6.64 11.68
N ALA A 119 4.70 -5.42 11.64
CA ALA A 119 5.19 -4.74 12.84
C ALA A 119 4.05 -4.40 13.81
N SER A 120 2.88 -3.98 13.29
CA SER A 120 1.71 -3.66 14.11
C SER A 120 1.09 -4.88 14.80
N PHE A 121 1.15 -6.06 14.18
CA PHE A 121 0.69 -7.31 14.79
C PHE A 121 1.70 -7.95 15.75
N ARG A 122 3.00 -7.61 15.67
CA ARG A 122 4.04 -8.20 16.52
C ARG A 122 3.88 -7.87 18.02
N LYS A 123 3.12 -6.84 18.37
CA LYS A 123 2.81 -6.47 19.76
C LYS A 123 1.60 -7.20 20.36
N ALA A 124 0.81 -7.93 19.57
CA ALA A 124 -0.40 -8.63 20.04
C ALA A 124 -0.18 -10.11 20.40
N ALA A 125 1.03 -10.64 20.21
CA ALA A 125 1.35 -12.04 20.48
C ALA A 125 1.92 -12.26 21.90
N THR A 126 1.11 -11.98 22.93
CA THR A 126 1.18 -12.71 24.20
C THR A 126 -0.22 -12.78 24.83
N PRO A 127 -1.09 -13.73 24.44
CA PRO A 127 -1.99 -14.32 25.40
C PRO A 127 -1.15 -15.24 26.27
N ALA A 128 -0.95 -14.87 27.54
CA ALA A 128 -0.46 -15.81 28.52
C ALA A 128 -1.48 -16.95 28.59
N ILE A 129 -1.13 -18.11 28.04
CA ILE A 129 -1.85 -19.35 28.32
C ILE A 129 -1.52 -19.64 29.78
N THR A 130 -2.35 -19.17 30.72
CA THR A 130 -2.30 -19.65 32.09
C THR A 130 -2.60 -21.15 32.02
N PRO A 131 -1.64 -22.04 32.34
CA PRO A 131 -1.98 -23.45 32.45
C PRO A 131 -3.02 -23.57 33.54
N ALA A 132 -4.15 -24.19 33.22
CA ALA A 132 -5.12 -24.63 34.22
C ALA A 132 -4.35 -25.49 35.22
N GLN A 133 -4.19 -24.99 36.43
CA GLN A 133 -3.76 -25.77 37.58
C GLN A 133 -5.03 -26.32 38.24
N GLU A 134 -4.96 -27.62 38.54
CA GLU A 134 -5.94 -28.49 39.21
C GLU A 134 -6.73 -27.85 40.36
#